data_AF-A0A1Z9MQJ7-F1
#
_entry.id   AF-A0A1Z9MQJ7-F1
#
_cell.length_a   1.000
_cell.length_b   1.000
_cell.length_c   1.000
_cell.angle_alpha   90.00
_cell.angle_beta   90.00
_cell.angle_gamma   90.00
#
_symmetry.space_group_name_H-M   'P 1'
#
loop_
_entity.id
_entity.type
_entity.pdbx_description
1 polymer ?
#
loop_
_entity_poly.entity_id
_entity_poly.type
_entity_poly.pdbx_seq_one_letter_code
_entity_poly.pdbx_strand_id
1 'polypeptide(L)' 'RSEHKKDTGKTLGTRQTSGKGKRRVSFACRFAGMKASMTDKSGGPSKYAMALKKWGFANRGEARSFCSSNKEK' A
#
# COMPACT_ATOMS: atom_id res chain seq x y z
N ARG A 1 -0.48 -19.11 -2.13
CA ARG A 1 -1.92 -18.98 -1.73
C ARG A 1 -2.56 -20.35 -1.56
N SER A 2 -2.34 -21.26 -2.51
CA SER A 2 -2.68 -22.69 -2.37
C SER A 2 -1.97 -23.32 -1.16
N GLU A 3 -0.67 -23.11 -1.01
CA GLU A 3 0.12 -23.58 0.15
C GLU A 3 -0.43 -23.09 1.48
N HIS A 4 -0.62 -21.78 1.67
CA HIS A 4 -1.23 -21.24 2.91
C HIS A 4 -2.59 -21.87 3.26
N LYS A 5 -3.42 -22.18 2.26
CA LYS A 5 -4.70 -22.85 2.47
C LYS A 5 -4.50 -24.31 2.90
N LYS A 6 -3.50 -25.01 2.37
CA LYS A 6 -3.13 -26.36 2.80
C LYS A 6 -2.64 -26.38 4.24
N ASP A 7 -1.82 -25.40 4.62
CA ASP A 7 -1.20 -25.38 5.96
C ASP A 7 -2.17 -24.91 7.06
N THR A 8 -3.01 -23.92 6.76
CA THR A 8 -3.86 -23.26 7.79
C THR A 8 -5.35 -23.53 7.63
N GLY A 9 -5.77 -24.20 6.56
CA GLY A 9 -7.18 -24.37 6.19
C GLY A 9 -7.88 -23.09 5.70
N LYS A 10 -7.22 -21.92 5.74
CA LYS A 10 -7.85 -20.62 5.43
C LYS A 10 -7.35 -20.05 4.11
N THR A 11 -8.24 -19.40 3.36
CA THR A 11 -7.87 -18.62 2.17
C THR A 11 -7.38 -17.24 2.59
N LEU A 12 -6.22 -16.82 2.06
CA LEU A 12 -5.76 -15.44 2.23
C LEU A 12 -6.83 -14.47 1.71
N GLY A 13 -6.99 -13.32 2.37
CA GLY A 13 -7.88 -12.23 1.92
C GLY A 13 -7.39 -11.57 0.64
N THR A 14 -8.30 -11.03 -0.18
CA THR A 14 -7.98 -10.42 -1.49
C THR A 14 -6.94 -9.31 -1.36
N ARG A 15 -6.09 -9.15 -2.39
CA ARG A 15 -5.13 -8.04 -2.39
C ARG A 15 -5.91 -6.75 -2.53
N GLN A 16 -5.64 -5.80 -1.64
CA GLN A 16 -6.32 -4.50 -1.62
C GLN A 16 -5.54 -3.49 -2.48
N THR A 17 -5.38 -3.80 -3.78
CA THR A 17 -4.69 -2.95 -4.74
C THR A 17 -5.60 -1.89 -5.36
N SER A 18 -6.91 -2.00 -5.17
CA SER A 18 -7.94 -1.08 -5.68
C SER A 18 -9.07 -0.92 -4.65
N GLY A 19 -10.01 -0.02 -4.94
CA GLY A 19 -11.16 0.25 -4.07
C GLY A 19 -10.80 1.01 -2.79
N LYS A 20 -11.73 1.04 -1.84
CA LYS A 20 -11.67 1.85 -0.61
C LYS A 20 -11.60 1.02 0.67
N GLY A 21 -11.09 -0.21 0.57
CA GLY A 21 -11.04 -1.10 1.72
C GLY A 21 -10.20 -0.52 2.88
N LYS A 22 -10.66 -0.75 4.12
CA LYS A 22 -10.06 -0.14 5.33
C LYS A 22 -8.55 -0.35 5.45
N ARG A 23 -8.04 -1.51 5.00
CA ARG A 23 -6.59 -1.81 4.97
C ARG A 23 -5.83 -0.92 4.00
N ARG A 24 -6.39 -0.65 2.81
CA ARG A 24 -5.77 0.25 1.82
C ARG A 24 -5.77 1.69 2.31
N VAL A 25 -6.85 2.14 2.93
CA VAL A 25 -6.95 3.48 3.53
C VAL A 25 -5.91 3.64 4.65
N SER A 26 -5.84 2.69 5.58
CA SER A 26 -4.86 2.70 6.66
C SER A 26 -3.42 2.72 6.13
N PHE A 27 -3.11 1.87 5.13
CA PHE A 27 -1.80 1.87 4.48
C PHE A 27 -1.47 3.24 3.87
N ALA A 28 -2.40 3.81 3.10
CA ALA A 28 -2.22 5.09 2.43
C ALA A 28 -1.95 6.21 3.44
N CYS A 29 -2.72 6.28 4.54
CA CYS A 29 -2.54 7.28 5.57
C CYS A 29 -1.18 7.19 6.27
N ARG A 30 -0.71 5.98 6.59
CA ARG A 30 0.60 5.78 7.20
C ARG A 30 1.72 6.21 6.27
N PHE A 31 1.66 5.80 5.00
CA PHE A 31 2.71 6.08 4.02
C PHE A 31 2.68 7.52 3.51
N ALA A 32 1.52 8.19 3.52
CA ALA A 32 1.39 9.61 3.18
C ALA A 32 2.13 10.54 4.15
N GLY A 33 2.19 10.18 5.44
CA GLY A 33 2.94 10.92 6.47
C GLY A 33 4.44 10.61 6.51
N MET A 34 4.90 9.62 5.75
CA MET A 34 6.29 9.16 5.79
C MET A 34 7.19 10.05 4.93
N LYS A 35 8.28 10.55 5.52
CA LYS A 35 9.32 11.33 4.82
C LYS A 35 10.37 10.41 4.20
N ALA A 36 9.97 9.58 3.23
CA ALA A 36 10.88 8.71 2.49
C ALA A 36 11.08 9.19 1.04
N SER A 37 12.29 9.01 0.51
CA SER A 37 12.60 9.28 -0.90
C SER A 37 11.88 8.28 -1.81
N MET A 38 11.45 8.72 -2.99
CA MET A 38 10.92 7.84 -4.04
C MET A 38 12.04 7.12 -4.80
N THR A 39 13.26 7.65 -4.76
CA THR A 39 14.44 7.09 -5.41
C THR A 39 15.45 6.58 -4.38
N ASP A 40 16.15 5.50 -4.72
CA ASP A 40 17.30 5.03 -3.97
C ASP A 40 18.59 5.76 -4.39
N LYS A 41 19.71 5.41 -3.75
CA LYS A 41 21.03 6.02 -4.02
C LYS A 41 21.58 5.68 -5.41
N SER A 42 21.07 4.63 -6.04
CA SER A 42 21.48 4.16 -7.36
C SER A 42 20.58 4.73 -8.48
N GLY A 43 19.59 5.56 -8.13
CA GLY A 43 18.61 6.14 -9.08
C GLY A 43 17.40 5.24 -9.35
N GLY A 44 17.31 4.06 -8.73
CA GLY A 44 16.19 3.12 -8.84
C GLY A 44 15.01 3.49 -7.92
N PRO A 45 13.87 2.79 -8.05
CA PRO A 45 12.74 2.97 -7.16
C PRO A 45 13.10 2.52 -5.74
N SER A 46 12.92 3.39 -4.76
CA SER A 46 13.18 3.04 -3.37
C SER A 46 12.24 1.95 -2.86
N LYS A 47 12.58 1.31 -1.74
CA LYS A 47 11.66 0.38 -1.06
C LYS A 47 10.31 1.03 -0.74
N TYR A 48 10.29 2.33 -0.48
CA TYR A 48 9.08 3.11 -0.27
C TYR A 48 8.24 3.24 -1.54
N ALA A 49 8.87 3.62 -2.66
CA ALA A 49 8.19 3.71 -3.95
C ALA A 49 7.63 2.34 -4.40
N MET A 50 8.41 1.27 -4.21
CA MET A 50 7.96 -0.10 -4.51
C MET A 50 6.76 -0.52 -3.64
N ALA A 51 6.76 -0.16 -2.36
CA ALA A 51 5.64 -0.44 -1.47
C ALA A 51 4.37 0.29 -1.93
N LEU A 52 4.45 1.59 -2.23
CA LEU A 52 3.34 2.37 -2.77
C LEU A 52 2.78 1.73 -4.05
N LYS A 53 3.65 1.39 -5.01
CA LYS A 53 3.26 0.75 -6.27
C LYS A 53 2.54 -0.58 -6.04
N LYS A 54 3.03 -1.41 -5.11
CA LYS A 54 2.43 -2.72 -4.78
C LYS A 54 1.03 -2.60 -4.15
N TRP A 55 0.72 -1.46 -3.56
CA TRP A 55 -0.59 -1.13 -3.00
C TRP A 55 -1.47 -0.29 -3.93
N GLY A 56 -1.02 -0.05 -5.16
CA GLY A 56 -1.76 0.69 -6.17
C GLY A 56 -1.72 2.20 -5.97
N PHE A 57 -0.55 2.75 -5.58
CA PHE A 57 -0.27 4.18 -5.53
C PHE A 57 1.00 4.48 -6.32
N ALA A 58 0.96 5.46 -7.22
CA ALA A 58 2.11 5.87 -8.03
C ALA A 58 3.11 6.71 -7.22
N ASN A 59 2.63 7.54 -6.29
CA ASN A 59 3.46 8.41 -5.49
C ASN A 59 2.83 8.75 -4.12
N ARG A 60 3.61 9.42 -3.27
CA ARG A 60 3.17 9.86 -1.93
C ARG A 60 1.96 10.80 -1.99
N GLY A 61 1.89 11.68 -2.99
CA GLY A 61 0.79 12.62 -3.17
C GLY A 61 -0.53 11.91 -3.42
N GLU A 62 -0.52 10.87 -4.25
CA GLU A 62 -1.69 10.04 -4.52
C GLU A 62 -2.15 9.29 -3.26
N ALA A 63 -1.22 8.68 -2.51
CA ALA A 63 -1.55 8.04 -1.24
C ALA A 63 -2.12 9.04 -0.21
N ARG A 64 -1.60 10.27 -0.19
CA ARG A 64 -2.09 11.34 0.69
C ARG A 64 -3.50 11.78 0.32
N SER A 65 -3.76 12.04 -0.96
CA SER A 65 -5.08 12.40 -1.47
C SER A 65 -6.10 11.29 -1.20
N PHE A 66 -5.71 10.04 -1.47
CA PHE A 66 -6.55 8.89 -1.18
C PHE A 66 -6.84 8.75 0.32
N CYS A 67 -5.84 8.93 1.18
CA CYS A 67 -6.06 8.95 2.63
C CYS A 67 -7.04 10.04 3.04
N SER A 68 -6.84 11.29 2.62
CA SER A 68 -7.70 12.40 3.02
C SER A 68 -9.16 12.21 2.61
N SER A 69 -9.40 11.60 1.44
CA SER A 69 -10.73 11.39 0.89
C SER A 69 -11.46 10.16 1.44
N ASN A 70 -10.75 9.24 2.11
CA ASN A 70 -11.32 7.95 2.52
C ASN A 70 -11.08 7.62 4.01
N LYS A 71 -10.30 8.42 4.74
CA LYS A 71 -10.15 8.27 6.19
C LYS A 71 -11.50 8.51 6.86
N GLU A 72 -11.79 7.70 7.87
CA GLU A 72 -12.89 7.97 8.79
C GLU A 72 -12.56 9.28 9.54
N LYS A 73 -13.56 10.15 9.70
CA LYS A 73 -13.41 11.44 10.38
C LYS A 73 -13.42 11.26 11.89
#